data_AF-A0A532D9M9-F1
#
_entry.id   AF-A0A532D9M9-F1
#
_cell.length_a   1.000
_cell.length_b   1.000
_cell.length_c   1.000
_cell.angle_alpha   90.00
_cell.angle_beta   90.00
_cell.angle_gamma   90.00
#
_symmetry.space_group_name_H-M   'P 1'
#
loop_
_entity.id
_entity.type
_entity.pdbx_description
1 polymer ?
#
loop_
_entity_poly.entity_id
_entity_poly.type
_entity_poly.pdbx_seq_one_letter_code
_entity_poly.pdbx_strand_id
1 'polypeptide(L)'
;MRKRYALDASVLTSIVNSDDVEHFSCYSFFMNLHDEDKACWVVPGLIFFEFQATQSRRYREKQQGPSVFRRAPLFYENTEVYHVTKRFLKEVHDLKLYDVFSHLHGADLLYACIARVENIPLVTHDSHFDRYKEEITLIRPRDLLKHTGSVTILNGGKLYTVGYEEVEDSSSGTVRLDTGQATHIGGLTAKIVARHLLEEIVHSGLADKLGLGRPQKK
;
A
#
# COMPACT_ATOMS: atom_id res chain seq x y z
N MET A 1 -6.09 3.40 21.59
CA MET A 1 -5.80 4.72 21.00
C MET A 1 -5.28 4.50 19.58
N ARG A 2 -5.92 5.06 18.56
CA ARG A 2 -5.49 4.90 17.15
C ARG A 2 -4.11 5.52 16.96
N LYS A 3 -3.23 4.84 16.21
CA LYS A 3 -1.95 5.42 15.79
C LYS A 3 -2.17 6.22 14.51
N ARG A 4 -1.62 7.44 14.45
CA ARG A 4 -1.72 8.31 13.27
C ARG A 4 -0.63 7.96 12.26
N TYR A 5 -0.97 8.00 10.98
CA TYR A 5 -0.05 7.72 9.87
C TYR A 5 -0.28 8.73 8.75
N ALA A 6 0.77 9.42 8.29
CA ALA A 6 0.68 10.23 7.09
C ALA A 6 0.72 9.32 5.85
N LEU A 7 -0.22 9.49 4.93
CA LEU A 7 -0.23 8.76 3.65
C LEU A 7 0.30 9.61 2.50
N ASP A 8 1.25 9.05 1.77
CA ASP A 8 1.69 9.57 0.46
C ASP A 8 0.69 9.18 -0.65
N ALA A 9 0.62 10.00 -1.70
CA ALA A 9 -0.19 9.79 -2.90
C ALA A 9 0.19 8.50 -3.62
N SER A 10 1.48 8.13 -3.57
CA SER A 10 1.98 6.88 -4.16
C SER A 10 1.28 5.65 -3.55
N VAL A 11 1.15 5.61 -2.23
CA VAL A 11 0.49 4.54 -1.47
C VAL A 11 -1.01 4.53 -1.73
N LEU A 12 -1.65 5.70 -1.69
CA LEU A 12 -3.09 5.83 -2.02
C LEU A 12 -3.40 5.30 -3.43
N THR A 13 -2.53 5.60 -4.39
CA THR A 13 -2.63 5.13 -5.77
C THR A 13 -2.51 3.62 -5.83
N SER A 14 -1.55 3.03 -5.12
CA SER A 14 -1.37 1.58 -5.06
C SER A 14 -2.54 0.91 -4.35
N ILE A 15 -3.12 1.47 -3.28
CA ILE A 15 -4.31 0.92 -2.60
C ILE A 15 -5.48 0.76 -3.57
N VAL A 16 -5.70 1.72 -4.48
CA VAL A 16 -6.86 1.68 -5.39
C VAL A 16 -6.61 0.93 -6.69
N ASN A 17 -5.36 0.87 -7.14
CA ASN A 17 -5.00 0.32 -8.44
C ASN A 17 -4.51 -1.11 -8.29
N SER A 18 -5.39 -2.06 -8.56
CA SER A 18 -5.09 -3.50 -8.56
C SER A 18 -3.89 -3.91 -9.42
N ASP A 19 -3.70 -3.24 -10.55
CA ASP A 19 -2.61 -3.53 -11.48
C ASP A 19 -1.23 -3.09 -10.94
N ASP A 20 -1.18 -2.30 -9.87
CA ASP A 20 0.06 -1.76 -9.29
C ASP A 20 0.91 -2.86 -8.64
N VAL A 21 2.24 -2.78 -8.80
CA VAL A 21 3.16 -3.75 -8.19
C VAL A 21 3.08 -3.73 -6.67
N GLU A 22 2.85 -2.54 -6.10
CA GLU A 22 2.73 -2.30 -4.67
C GLU A 22 1.27 -2.38 -4.18
N HIS A 23 0.31 -2.73 -5.06
CA HIS A 23 -1.12 -2.76 -4.69
C HIS A 23 -1.35 -3.58 -3.44
N PHE A 24 -0.87 -4.83 -3.51
CA PHE A 24 -1.16 -5.82 -2.51
C PHE A 24 -0.57 -5.41 -1.14
N SER A 25 0.68 -4.97 -1.11
CA SER A 25 1.35 -4.54 0.12
C SER A 25 0.67 -3.33 0.75
N CYS A 26 0.36 -2.32 -0.07
CA CYS A 26 -0.31 -1.12 0.40
C CYS A 26 -1.75 -1.39 0.85
N TYR A 27 -2.51 -2.16 0.06
CA TYR A 27 -3.90 -2.50 0.35
C TYR A 27 -4.02 -3.31 1.64
N SER A 28 -3.20 -4.35 1.82
CA SER A 28 -3.26 -5.19 3.00
C SER A 28 -2.81 -4.46 4.26
N PHE A 29 -1.73 -3.68 4.18
CA PHE A 29 -1.33 -2.81 5.29
C PHE A 29 -2.44 -1.85 5.70
N PHE A 30 -3.09 -1.20 4.72
CA PHE A 30 -4.19 -0.28 4.96
C PHE A 30 -5.39 -1.00 5.57
N MET A 31 -5.90 -2.06 4.94
CA MET A 31 -7.11 -2.76 5.38
C MET A 31 -6.93 -3.41 6.74
N ASN A 32 -5.80 -4.07 7.01
CA ASN A 32 -5.56 -4.70 8.31
C ASN A 32 -5.62 -3.69 9.45
N LEU A 33 -4.99 -2.52 9.29
CA LEU A 33 -5.00 -1.48 10.32
C LEU A 33 -6.32 -0.71 10.38
N HIS A 34 -7.02 -0.61 9.25
CA HIS A 34 -8.32 0.04 9.14
C HIS A 34 -9.42 -0.80 9.81
N ASP A 35 -9.53 -2.09 9.46
CA ASP A 35 -10.57 -3.01 9.93
C ASP A 35 -10.41 -3.33 11.42
N GLU A 36 -9.17 -3.35 11.92
CA GLU A 36 -8.89 -3.52 13.36
C GLU A 36 -9.05 -2.22 14.17
N ASP A 37 -9.43 -1.12 13.52
CA ASP A 37 -9.53 0.22 14.10
C ASP A 37 -8.25 0.70 14.81
N LYS A 38 -7.08 0.32 14.28
CA LYS A 38 -5.77 0.63 14.86
C LYS A 38 -5.11 1.88 14.27
N ALA A 39 -5.58 2.36 13.13
CA ALA A 39 -5.01 3.51 12.43
C ALA A 39 -5.96 4.70 12.32
N CYS A 40 -5.37 5.89 12.32
CA CYS A 40 -5.96 7.12 11.81
C CYS A 40 -5.11 7.61 10.64
N TRP A 41 -5.71 7.71 9.46
CA TRP A 41 -5.02 8.06 8.22
C TRP A 41 -5.00 9.57 8.04
N VAL A 42 -3.84 10.18 8.22
CA VAL A 42 -3.63 11.61 8.05
C VAL A 42 -3.32 11.88 6.59
N VAL A 43 -4.22 12.59 5.94
CA VAL A 43 -4.22 12.76 4.48
C VAL A 43 -4.30 14.25 4.15
N PRO A 44 -3.27 14.87 3.57
CA PRO A 44 -3.32 16.30 3.27
C PRO A 44 -4.42 16.60 2.26
N GLY A 45 -5.18 17.68 2.47
CA GLY A 45 -6.25 18.07 1.54
C GLY A 45 -5.77 18.23 0.08
N LEU A 46 -4.49 18.60 -0.11
CA LEU A 46 -3.87 18.72 -1.44
C LEU A 46 -3.75 17.38 -2.17
N ILE A 47 -3.64 16.26 -1.44
CA ILE A 47 -3.50 14.92 -2.04
C ILE A 47 -4.69 14.55 -2.91
N PHE A 48 -5.88 15.08 -2.60
CA PHE A 48 -7.09 14.75 -3.33
C PHE A 48 -6.95 15.17 -4.80
N PHE A 49 -6.31 16.31 -5.05
CA PHE A 49 -6.03 16.79 -6.39
C PHE A 49 -4.96 15.95 -7.08
N GLU A 50 -3.85 15.64 -6.41
CA GLU A 50 -2.78 14.81 -6.99
C GLU A 50 -3.24 13.38 -7.30
N PHE A 51 -4.01 12.79 -6.40
CA PHE A 51 -4.64 11.49 -6.61
C PHE A 51 -5.57 11.55 -7.83
N GLN A 52 -6.51 12.49 -7.89
CA GLN A 52 -7.42 12.63 -9.02
C GLN A 52 -6.68 12.93 -10.33
N ALA A 53 -5.64 13.77 -10.30
CA ALA A 53 -4.81 14.06 -11.46
C ALA A 53 -4.05 12.83 -11.95
N THR A 54 -3.49 12.03 -11.03
CA THR A 54 -2.81 10.77 -11.34
C THR A 54 -3.77 9.75 -11.94
N GLN A 55 -4.96 9.57 -11.36
CA GLN A 55 -6.00 8.72 -11.92
C GLN A 55 -6.44 9.20 -13.31
N SER A 56 -6.62 10.52 -13.50
CA SER A 56 -6.99 11.12 -14.78
C SER A 56 -5.91 10.97 -15.86
N ARG A 57 -4.63 11.17 -15.54
CA ARG A 57 -3.50 10.93 -16.46
C ARG A 57 -3.48 9.47 -16.88
N ARG A 58 -3.53 8.54 -15.93
CA ARG A 58 -3.57 7.09 -16.21
C ARG A 58 -4.78 6.67 -17.05
N TYR A 59 -5.94 7.29 -16.84
CA TYR A 59 -7.13 7.04 -17.68
C TYR A 59 -6.92 7.51 -19.12
N ARG A 60 -6.26 8.66 -19.33
CA ARG A 60 -5.92 9.18 -20.67
C ARG A 60 -4.83 8.37 -21.36
N GLU A 61 -3.88 7.85 -20.60
CA GLU A 61 -2.72 7.10 -21.11
C GLU A 61 -3.04 5.62 -21.37
N LYS A 62 -4.23 5.14 -21.01
CA LYS A 62 -4.63 3.74 -21.23
C LYS A 62 -4.82 3.41 -22.72
N GLN A 63 -3.84 2.69 -23.26
CA GLN A 63 -4.04 1.71 -24.33
C GLN A 63 -4.85 0.52 -23.78
N GLN A 64 -6.01 0.28 -24.37
CA GLN A 64 -6.83 -0.96 -24.34
C GLN A 64 -6.88 -1.77 -23.02
N GLY A 65 -7.92 -1.53 -22.20
CA GLY A 65 -8.39 -2.49 -21.19
C GLY A 65 -8.96 -1.84 -19.91
N PRO A 66 -10.04 -2.38 -19.31
CA PRO A 66 -10.64 -1.82 -18.10
C PRO A 66 -9.71 -2.03 -16.89
N SER A 67 -9.31 -0.94 -16.21
CA SER A 67 -8.65 -1.04 -14.91
C SER A 67 -9.72 -1.25 -13.86
N VAL A 68 -9.46 -2.13 -12.90
CA VAL A 68 -10.30 -2.28 -11.71
C VAL A 68 -9.81 -1.27 -10.67
N PHE A 69 -10.41 -0.08 -10.67
CA PHE A 69 -10.19 0.92 -9.64
C PHE A 69 -11.10 0.64 -8.45
N ARG A 70 -10.53 0.54 -7.26
CA ARG A 70 -11.29 0.42 -6.01
C ARG A 70 -11.71 1.80 -5.50
N ARG A 71 -12.68 1.80 -4.57
CA ARG A 71 -13.07 3.00 -3.85
C ARG A 71 -11.85 3.57 -3.12
N ALA A 72 -11.57 4.86 -3.31
CA ALA A 72 -10.44 5.49 -2.68
C ALA A 72 -10.59 5.49 -1.16
N PRO A 73 -9.51 5.19 -0.40
CA PRO A 73 -9.49 5.21 1.06
C PRO A 73 -9.72 6.61 1.69
N LEU A 74 -9.92 7.62 0.83
CA LEU A 74 -10.03 9.03 1.17
C LEU A 74 -11.31 9.40 1.95
N PHE A 75 -12.32 8.53 1.96
CA PHE A 75 -13.63 8.81 2.57
C PHE A 75 -14.00 7.84 3.70
N TYR A 76 -13.03 7.15 4.27
CA TYR A 76 -13.25 6.24 5.38
C TYR A 76 -13.33 7.00 6.71
N GLU A 77 -14.05 6.44 7.68
CA GLU A 77 -14.35 7.12 8.96
C GLU A 77 -13.11 7.41 9.82
N ASN A 78 -12.02 6.66 9.64
CA ASN A 78 -10.75 6.87 10.32
C ASN A 78 -9.72 7.64 9.47
N THR A 79 -10.20 8.42 8.48
CA THR A 79 -9.37 9.32 7.69
C THR A 79 -9.51 10.76 8.20
N GLU A 80 -8.39 11.37 8.55
CA GLU A 80 -8.26 12.77 8.93
C GLU A 80 -7.74 13.58 7.74
N VAL A 81 -8.55 14.52 7.24
CA VAL A 81 -8.08 15.47 6.23
C VAL A 81 -7.21 16.51 6.92
N TYR A 82 -5.92 16.52 6.60
CA TYR A 82 -4.97 17.45 7.19
C TYR A 82 -5.02 18.80 6.49
N HIS A 83 -5.29 19.85 7.27
CA HIS A 83 -5.37 21.23 6.80
C HIS A 83 -4.07 21.98 7.04
N VAL A 84 -3.51 22.56 5.99
CA VAL A 84 -2.33 23.43 6.09
C VAL A 84 -2.76 24.77 6.70
N THR A 85 -2.49 24.92 8.00
CA THR A 85 -2.83 26.14 8.75
C THR A 85 -1.65 27.09 8.88
N LYS A 86 -1.90 28.36 9.25
CA LYS A 86 -0.84 29.32 9.59
C LYS A 86 0.06 28.82 10.72
N ARG A 87 -0.52 28.11 11.70
CA ARG A 87 0.22 27.51 12.82
C ARG A 87 1.20 26.45 12.30
N PHE A 88 0.72 25.53 11.48
CA PHE A 88 1.56 24.50 10.86
C PHE A 88 2.71 25.15 10.06
N LEU A 89 2.42 26.14 9.21
CA LEU A 89 3.45 26.84 8.43
C LEU A 89 4.49 27.55 9.33
N LYS A 90 4.06 28.09 10.47
CA LYS A 90 4.96 28.65 11.46
C LYS A 90 5.87 27.58 12.08
N GLU A 91 5.32 26.44 12.47
CA GLU A 91 6.11 25.32 13.02
C GLU A 91 7.12 24.78 12.00
N VAL A 92 6.71 24.62 10.73
CA VAL A 92 7.60 24.25 9.60
C VAL A 92 8.77 25.23 9.46
N HIS A 93 8.49 26.53 9.54
CA HIS A 93 9.50 27.58 9.45
C HIS A 93 10.45 27.58 10.67
N ASP A 94 9.89 27.50 11.88
CA ASP A 94 10.68 27.55 13.12
C ASP A 94 11.60 26.33 13.26
N LEU A 95 11.18 25.17 12.74
CA LEU A 95 11.98 23.95 12.63
C LEU A 95 12.92 23.92 11.41
N LYS A 96 12.91 24.98 10.58
CA LYS A 96 13.72 25.10 9.35
C LYS A 96 13.54 23.91 8.38
N LEU A 97 12.34 23.36 8.30
CA LEU A 97 12.11 22.13 7.53
C LEU A 97 12.31 22.31 6.02
N TYR A 98 12.24 23.53 5.50
CA TYR A 98 12.59 23.83 4.11
C TYR A 98 14.07 23.57 3.81
N ASP A 99 14.96 23.82 4.78
CA ASP A 99 16.39 23.55 4.63
C ASP A 99 16.66 22.04 4.81
N VAL A 100 16.02 21.44 5.81
CA VAL A 100 16.13 20.00 6.13
C VAL A 100 15.68 19.15 4.93
N PHE A 101 14.53 19.48 4.34
CA PHE A 101 13.94 18.75 3.21
C PHE A 101 14.20 19.43 1.86
N SER A 102 15.35 20.10 1.72
CA SER A 102 15.70 20.96 0.57
C SER A 102 15.61 20.33 -0.83
N HIS A 103 15.62 18.98 -0.93
CA HIS A 103 15.51 18.27 -2.22
C HIS A 103 14.11 17.69 -2.47
N LEU A 104 13.17 17.91 -1.56
CA LEU A 104 11.76 17.60 -1.78
C LEU A 104 11.03 18.83 -2.31
N HIS A 105 10.07 18.60 -3.19
CA HIS A 105 9.29 19.66 -3.81
C HIS A 105 7.80 19.30 -3.82
N GLY A 106 6.94 20.31 -3.97
CA GLY A 106 5.50 20.10 -4.10
C GLY A 106 4.90 19.30 -2.94
N ALA A 107 4.17 18.24 -3.28
CA ALA A 107 3.46 17.42 -2.31
C ALA A 107 4.40 16.60 -1.41
N ASP A 108 5.54 16.14 -1.92
CA ASP A 108 6.49 15.33 -1.15
C ASP A 108 7.08 16.11 0.03
N LEU A 109 7.40 17.39 -0.21
CA LEU A 109 7.84 18.30 0.83
C LEU A 109 6.76 18.46 1.91
N LEU A 110 5.50 18.59 1.49
CA LEU A 110 4.38 18.71 2.43
C LEU A 110 4.22 17.43 3.27
N TYR A 111 4.36 16.24 2.67
CA TYR A 111 4.27 14.96 3.39
C TYR A 111 5.36 14.83 4.46
N ALA A 112 6.61 15.13 4.10
CA ALA A 112 7.72 15.11 5.04
C ALA A 112 7.53 16.12 6.18
N CYS A 113 7.09 17.34 5.87
CA CYS A 113 6.78 18.37 6.86
C CYS A 113 5.67 17.93 7.83
N ILE A 114 4.59 17.33 7.34
CA ILE A 114 3.50 16.84 8.20
C ILE A 114 3.99 15.71 9.10
N ALA A 115 4.68 14.72 8.54
CA ALA A 115 5.26 13.62 9.32
C ALA A 115 6.18 14.12 10.43
N ARG A 116 6.99 15.15 10.14
CA ARG A 116 7.93 15.75 11.10
C ARG A 116 7.24 16.57 12.18
N VAL A 117 6.36 17.49 11.80
CA VAL A 117 5.65 18.40 12.72
C VAL A 117 4.72 17.63 13.65
N GLU A 118 3.97 16.68 13.11
CA GLU A 118 3.02 15.87 13.88
C GLU A 118 3.69 14.70 14.61
N ASN A 119 4.97 14.44 14.34
CA ASN A 119 5.73 13.30 14.83
C ASN A 119 5.01 11.96 14.58
N ILE A 120 4.57 11.76 13.33
CA ILE A 120 3.88 10.56 12.87
C ILE A 120 4.65 9.88 11.74
N PRO A 121 4.55 8.55 11.59
CA PRO A 121 5.19 7.86 10.49
C PRO A 121 4.60 8.27 9.13
N LEU A 122 5.47 8.42 8.14
CA LEU A 122 5.10 8.57 6.73
C LEU A 122 5.04 7.18 6.07
N VAL A 123 3.87 6.81 5.56
CA VAL A 123 3.68 5.59 4.78
C VAL A 123 3.88 5.94 3.31
N THR A 124 4.93 5.40 2.72
CA THR A 124 5.33 5.67 1.33
C THR A 124 6.03 4.45 0.73
N HIS A 125 6.01 4.32 -0.59
CA HIS A 125 6.93 3.44 -1.32
C HIS A 125 7.92 4.22 -2.20
N ASP A 126 7.89 5.56 -2.14
CA ASP A 126 8.85 6.39 -2.85
C ASP A 126 10.22 6.38 -2.14
N SER A 127 11.25 6.05 -2.92
CA SER A 127 12.65 6.05 -2.50
C SER A 127 13.23 7.44 -2.24
N HIS A 128 12.62 8.51 -2.73
CA HIS A 128 13.10 9.87 -2.51
C HIS A 128 13.15 10.25 -1.02
N PHE A 129 12.29 9.65 -0.20
CA PHE A 129 12.25 9.90 1.24
C PHE A 129 13.39 9.22 2.02
N ASP A 130 14.09 8.23 1.43
CA ASP A 130 15.16 7.48 2.12
C ASP A 130 16.28 8.39 2.64
N ARG A 131 16.52 9.49 1.93
CA ARG A 131 17.50 10.52 2.32
C ARG A 131 17.20 11.13 3.68
N TYR A 132 15.94 11.08 4.13
CA TYR A 132 15.46 11.77 5.33
C TYR A 132 15.03 10.82 6.44
N LYS A 133 15.45 9.54 6.38
CA LYS A 133 15.13 8.52 7.38
C LYS A 133 15.56 8.85 8.82
N GLU A 134 16.53 9.75 8.97
CA GLU A 134 16.98 10.25 10.29
C GLU A 134 16.04 11.32 10.86
N GLU A 135 15.28 11.99 9.99
CA GLU A 135 14.38 13.08 10.34
C GLU A 135 12.93 12.63 10.51
N ILE A 136 12.50 11.65 9.71
CA ILE A 136 11.14 11.12 9.70
C ILE A 136 11.14 9.60 9.78
N THR A 137 10.15 9.04 10.47
CA THR A 137 9.92 7.60 10.46
C THR A 137 9.22 7.19 9.16
N LEU A 138 9.86 6.33 8.38
CA LEU A 138 9.29 5.79 7.14
C LEU A 138 8.68 4.42 7.40
N ILE A 139 7.50 4.19 6.84
CA ILE A 139 6.88 2.87 6.75
C ILE A 139 6.72 2.51 5.28
N ARG A 140 7.31 1.38 4.92
CA ARG A 140 7.18 0.78 3.60
C ARG A 140 6.31 -0.47 3.73
N PRO A 141 5.05 -0.44 3.28
CA PRO A 141 4.17 -1.60 3.39
C PRO A 141 4.79 -2.89 2.85
N ARG A 142 5.56 -2.80 1.75
CA ARG A 142 6.30 -3.92 1.16
C ARG A 142 7.33 -4.56 2.10
N ASP A 143 7.99 -3.78 2.95
CA ASP A 143 9.05 -4.27 3.84
C ASP A 143 8.45 -4.92 5.10
N LEU A 144 7.17 -4.65 5.38
CA LEU A 144 6.43 -5.24 6.49
C LEU A 144 5.84 -6.61 6.15
N LEU A 145 5.76 -6.94 4.87
CA LEU A 145 5.35 -8.26 4.46
C LEU A 145 6.53 -9.23 4.63
N LYS A 146 6.38 -10.17 5.55
CA LYS A 146 7.27 -11.33 5.61
C LYS A 146 6.76 -12.32 4.57
N HIS A 147 7.58 -12.63 3.56
CA HIS A 147 7.30 -13.72 2.64
C HIS A 147 8.45 -14.71 2.67
N THR A 148 8.12 -15.98 2.75
CA THR A 148 9.07 -17.07 2.51
C THR A 148 9.28 -17.26 1.01
N GLY A 149 8.30 -16.90 0.18
CA GLY A 149 8.41 -16.91 -1.27
C GLY A 149 7.21 -16.28 -1.97
N SER A 150 7.14 -16.44 -3.29
CA SER A 150 5.97 -16.05 -4.09
C SER A 150 5.61 -17.13 -5.11
N VAL A 151 4.34 -17.16 -5.49
CA VAL A 151 3.82 -18.04 -6.55
C VAL A 151 3.10 -17.21 -7.59
N THR A 152 3.30 -17.60 -8.85
CA THR A 152 2.64 -16.99 -10.00
C THR A 152 1.92 -18.06 -10.82
N ILE A 153 0.66 -17.80 -11.20
CA ILE A 153 -0.10 -18.64 -12.14
C ILE A 153 -0.63 -17.81 -13.31
N LEU A 154 -0.74 -18.44 -14.48
CA LEU A 154 -1.37 -17.85 -15.66
C LEU A 154 -2.77 -18.43 -15.81
N ASN A 155 -3.79 -17.57 -15.84
CA ASN A 155 -5.16 -17.98 -16.11
C ASN A 155 -5.88 -16.90 -16.94
N GLY A 156 -6.58 -17.30 -18.00
CA GLY A 156 -7.37 -16.37 -18.83
C GLY A 156 -6.57 -15.20 -19.44
N GLY A 157 -5.28 -15.39 -19.75
CA GLY A 157 -4.40 -14.34 -20.28
C GLY A 157 -3.91 -13.33 -19.22
N LYS A 158 -4.18 -13.59 -17.94
CA LYS A 158 -3.69 -12.81 -16.80
C LYS A 158 -2.71 -13.62 -15.95
N LEU A 159 -1.64 -12.98 -15.52
CA LEU A 159 -0.71 -13.46 -14.51
C LEU A 159 -1.20 -13.03 -13.13
N TYR A 160 -1.41 -14.00 -12.26
CA TYR A 160 -1.75 -13.81 -10.86
C TYR A 160 -0.51 -14.12 -10.04
N THR A 161 -0.05 -13.18 -9.21
CA THR A 161 1.11 -13.39 -8.33
C THR A 161 0.74 -13.06 -6.90
N VAL A 162 1.10 -13.93 -5.96
CA VAL A 162 0.90 -13.71 -4.53
C VAL A 162 2.16 -14.14 -3.77
N GLY A 163 2.58 -13.37 -2.77
CA GLY A 163 3.55 -13.83 -1.79
C GLY A 163 2.89 -14.81 -0.82
N TYR A 164 3.72 -15.61 -0.18
CA TYR A 164 3.28 -16.48 0.89
C TYR A 164 4.36 -16.56 1.97
N GLU A 165 3.94 -16.85 3.19
CA GLU A 165 4.83 -17.17 4.29
C GLU A 165 4.51 -18.55 4.87
N GLU A 166 5.56 -19.18 5.36
CA GLU A 166 5.49 -20.39 6.17
C GLU A 166 5.42 -19.95 7.64
N VAL A 167 4.29 -20.21 8.26
CA VAL A 167 4.05 -19.99 9.68
C VAL A 167 4.34 -21.31 10.37
N GLU A 168 5.39 -21.34 11.20
CA GLU A 168 5.62 -22.46 12.11
C GLU A 168 4.51 -22.50 13.15
N ASP A 169 3.73 -23.57 13.12
CA ASP A 169 2.72 -23.88 14.12
C ASP A 169 2.92 -25.30 14.66
N SER A 170 2.11 -25.66 15.66
CA SER A 170 2.12 -26.99 16.28
C SER A 170 1.76 -28.16 15.32
N SER A 171 1.42 -27.87 14.07
CA SER A 171 0.81 -28.78 13.10
C SER A 171 1.56 -28.82 11.77
N SER A 172 2.87 -29.12 11.82
CA SER A 172 3.73 -29.35 10.63
C SER A 172 3.85 -28.17 9.65
N GLY A 173 3.43 -26.98 10.07
CA GLY A 173 3.54 -25.73 9.33
C GLY A 173 2.27 -25.37 8.55
N THR A 174 1.99 -24.07 8.52
CA THR A 174 0.88 -23.46 7.78
C THR A 174 1.42 -22.52 6.71
N VAL A 175 0.85 -22.55 5.51
CA VAL A 175 1.08 -21.54 4.49
C VAL A 175 0.02 -20.48 4.60
N ARG A 176 0.43 -19.23 4.75
CA ARG A 176 -0.45 -18.08 4.63
C ARG A 176 -0.10 -17.33 3.36
N LEU A 177 -1.06 -17.20 2.45
CA LEU A 177 -0.97 -16.26 1.35
C LEU A 177 -1.13 -14.85 1.89
N ASP A 178 -0.49 -13.89 1.24
CA ASP A 178 -0.61 -12.52 1.71
C ASP A 178 -2.06 -12.00 1.65
N THR A 179 -2.86 -12.54 0.74
CA THR A 179 -4.31 -12.27 0.62
C THR A 179 -5.12 -12.70 1.85
N GLY A 180 -4.48 -13.29 2.87
CA GLY A 180 -5.04 -13.64 4.17
C GLY A 180 -5.52 -15.08 4.27
N GLN A 181 -5.66 -15.78 3.13
CA GLN A 181 -6.00 -17.21 3.10
C GLN A 181 -4.82 -18.02 3.64
N ALA A 182 -5.11 -18.99 4.50
CA ALA A 182 -4.11 -19.88 5.06
C ALA A 182 -4.59 -21.33 5.04
N THR A 183 -3.66 -22.26 4.89
CA THR A 183 -3.94 -23.70 4.99
C THR A 183 -2.69 -24.47 5.43
N HIS A 184 -2.90 -25.66 5.97
CA HIS A 184 -1.81 -26.51 6.46
C HIS A 184 -0.98 -27.09 5.31
N ILE A 185 0.33 -27.24 5.54
CA ILE A 185 1.28 -27.77 4.54
C ILE A 185 0.97 -29.24 4.21
N GLY A 186 0.51 -30.03 5.20
CA GLY A 186 -0.03 -31.37 4.98
C GLY A 186 0.92 -32.37 4.28
N GLY A 187 2.24 -32.18 4.44
CA GLY A 187 3.26 -33.01 3.78
C GLY A 187 3.61 -32.61 2.34
N LEU A 188 3.04 -31.52 1.82
CA LEU A 188 3.45 -30.89 0.56
C LEU A 188 4.56 -29.86 0.83
N THR A 189 5.08 -29.21 -0.22
CA THR A 189 5.94 -28.03 -0.01
C THR A 189 5.08 -26.78 0.09
N ALA A 190 5.52 -25.78 0.86
CA ALA A 190 4.77 -24.55 1.03
C ALA A 190 4.45 -23.84 -0.30
N LYS A 191 5.38 -23.90 -1.26
CA LYS A 191 5.18 -23.38 -2.62
C LYS A 191 4.02 -24.06 -3.36
N ILE A 192 3.86 -25.38 -3.22
CA ILE A 192 2.76 -26.13 -3.86
C ILE A 192 1.43 -25.72 -3.23
N VAL A 193 1.39 -25.64 -1.91
CA VAL A 193 0.19 -25.26 -1.16
C VAL A 193 -0.22 -23.82 -1.46
N ALA A 194 0.73 -22.88 -1.48
CA ALA A 194 0.51 -21.50 -1.89
C ALA A 194 -0.07 -21.42 -3.31
N ARG A 195 0.45 -22.23 -4.23
CA ARG A 195 -0.04 -22.28 -5.61
C ARG A 195 -1.48 -22.78 -5.68
N HIS A 196 -1.82 -23.86 -4.99
CA HIS A 196 -3.20 -24.37 -4.96
C HIS A 196 -4.18 -23.35 -4.37
N LEU A 197 -3.80 -22.70 -3.26
CA LEU A 197 -4.62 -21.62 -2.69
C LEU A 197 -4.83 -20.47 -3.69
N LEU A 198 -3.77 -20.06 -4.42
CA LEU A 198 -3.92 -19.04 -5.45
C LEU A 198 -4.84 -19.50 -6.59
N GLU A 199 -4.74 -20.77 -7.00
CA GLU A 199 -5.62 -21.35 -8.01
C GLU A 199 -7.09 -21.33 -7.53
N GLU A 200 -7.39 -21.71 -6.29
CA GLU A 200 -8.75 -21.61 -5.72
C GLU A 200 -9.28 -20.18 -5.67
N ILE A 201 -8.44 -19.22 -5.26
CA ILE A 201 -8.79 -17.80 -5.24
C ILE A 201 -9.08 -17.30 -6.66
N VAL A 202 -8.34 -17.75 -7.67
CA VAL A 202 -8.62 -17.41 -9.07
C VAL A 202 -9.92 -18.05 -9.57
N HIS A 203 -10.13 -19.35 -9.32
CA HIS A 203 -11.33 -20.05 -9.78
C HIS A 203 -12.63 -19.53 -9.13
N SER A 204 -12.57 -19.08 -7.87
CA SER A 204 -13.70 -18.46 -7.18
C SER A 204 -14.02 -17.04 -7.69
N GLY A 205 -13.20 -16.49 -8.60
CA GLY A 205 -13.27 -15.09 -9.05
C GLY A 205 -12.85 -14.09 -7.97
N LEU A 206 -12.41 -14.56 -6.81
CA LEU A 206 -11.94 -13.72 -5.72
C LEU A 206 -10.62 -13.02 -6.11
N ALA A 207 -9.76 -13.65 -6.92
CA ALA A 207 -8.49 -13.06 -7.35
C ALA A 207 -8.68 -11.77 -8.14
N ASP A 208 -9.66 -11.72 -9.03
CA ASP A 208 -9.98 -10.53 -9.81
C ASP A 208 -10.62 -9.44 -8.92
N LYS A 209 -11.45 -9.82 -7.95
CA LYS A 209 -11.97 -8.90 -6.91
C LYS A 209 -10.86 -8.36 -6.02
N LEU A 210 -9.86 -9.20 -5.75
CA LEU A 210 -8.66 -8.86 -4.99
C LEU A 210 -7.63 -8.11 -5.84
N GLY A 211 -7.84 -7.98 -7.14
CA GLY A 211 -6.95 -7.24 -8.01
C GLY A 211 -5.61 -7.93 -8.28
N LEU A 212 -5.52 -9.25 -8.10
CA LEU A 212 -4.27 -9.99 -8.20
C LEU A 212 -3.84 -10.25 -9.65
N GLY A 213 -4.79 -10.16 -10.60
CA GLY A 213 -4.59 -10.53 -11.99
C GLY A 213 -4.07 -9.38 -12.83
N ARG A 214 -2.87 -9.51 -13.40
CA ARG A 214 -2.27 -8.57 -14.35
C ARG A 214 -2.29 -9.13 -15.76
N PRO A 215 -2.54 -8.34 -16.82
CA PRO A 215 -2.45 -8.84 -18.17
C PRO A 215 -1.03 -9.36 -18.48
N GLN A 216 -0.95 -10.48 -19.17
CA GLN A 216 0.33 -11.00 -19.66
C GLN A 216 0.87 -10.01 -20.70
N LYS A 217 1.95 -9.29 -20.37
CA LYS A 217 2.64 -8.44 -21.35
C LYS A 217 3.15 -9.34 -22.48
N LYS A 218 2.70 -9.04 -23.71
CA LYS A 218 3.20 -9.67 -24.94
C LYS A 218 4.61 -9.20 -25.25
#